data_AF-A0A917E6Y8-F1
#
_entry.id   AF-A0A917E6Y8-F1
#
_cell.length_a   1.000
_cell.length_b   1.000
_cell.length_c   1.000
_cell.angle_alpha   90.00
_cell.angle_beta   90.00
_cell.angle_gamma   90.00
#
_symmetry.space_group_name_H-M   'P 1'
#
loop_
_entity.id
_entity.type
_entity.pdbx_description
1 polymer ?
#
loop_
_entity_poly.entity_id
_entity_poly.type
_entity_poly.pdbx_seq_one_letter_code
_entity_poly.pdbx_strand_id
1 'polypeptide(L)' 'MAQDDTTSSWEKRAAAMRGRDLTADEKAAVGEAILQGSVHPGVDARAKKRIIRKAIDSVRPRIGARS' A
#
# COMPACT_ATOMS: atom_id res chain seq x y z
N MET A 1 -7.48 20.21 -9.43
CA MET A 1 -7.64 19.38 -8.21
C MET A 1 -6.53 18.34 -8.21
N ALA A 2 -5.45 18.57 -7.46
CA ALA A 2 -4.47 17.52 -7.19
C ALA A 2 -5.14 16.56 -6.20
N GLN A 3 -5.42 15.32 -6.64
CA GLN A 3 -5.87 14.28 -5.72
C GLN A 3 -4.72 13.99 -4.77
N ASP A 4 -4.83 14.49 -3.55
CA ASP A 4 -3.84 14.37 -2.50
C ASP A 4 -3.32 12.93 -2.40
N ASP A 5 -2.05 12.75 -2.75
CA ASP A 5 -1.22 11.55 -2.53
C ASP A 5 -0.95 11.37 -1.00
N THR A 6 -1.95 11.67 -0.17
CA THR A 6 -1.87 11.52 1.28
C THR A 6 -2.04 10.06 1.67
N THR A 7 -1.46 9.67 2.81
CA THR A 7 -1.48 8.32 3.37
C THR A 7 -2.89 7.71 3.38
N SER A 8 -3.90 8.51 3.74
CA SER A 8 -5.33 8.14 3.74
C SER A 8 -5.87 7.72 2.37
N SER A 9 -5.46 8.39 1.29
CA SER A 9 -5.85 8.05 -0.09
C SER A 9 -5.29 6.69 -0.51
N TRP A 10 -4.06 6.40 -0.10
CA TRP A 10 -3.39 5.13 -0.36
C TRP A 10 -3.95 3.98 0.47
N GLU A 11 -4.33 4.21 1.72
CA GLU A 11 -5.03 3.21 2.55
C GLU A 11 -6.34 2.76 1.91
N LYS A 12 -7.17 3.70 1.41
CA LYS A 12 -8.42 3.36 0.71
C LYS A 12 -8.16 2.55 -0.57
N ARG A 13 -7.15 2.94 -1.34
CA ARG A 13 -6.74 2.18 -2.55
C ARG A 13 -6.23 0.79 -2.20
N ALA A 14 -5.47 0.66 -1.11
CA ALA A 14 -4.95 -0.60 -0.62
C ALA A 14 -6.07 -1.54 -0.12
N ALA A 15 -7.08 -1.00 0.59
CA ALA A 15 -8.28 -1.75 0.97
C ALA A 15 -9.03 -2.26 -0.28
N ALA A 16 -9.24 -1.38 -1.27
CA ALA A 16 -9.85 -1.77 -2.55
C ALA A 16 -9.03 -2.83 -3.30
N MET A 17 -7.70 -2.81 -3.20
CA MET A 17 -6.82 -3.84 -3.79
C MET A 17 -6.96 -5.20 -3.10
N ARG A 18 -7.23 -5.23 -1.78
CA ARG A 18 -7.43 -6.47 -1.03
C ARG A 18 -8.88 -6.97 -1.10
N GLY A 19 -9.83 -6.13 -1.48
CA GLY A 19 -11.25 -6.44 -1.47
C GLY A 19 -11.82 -6.57 -0.05
N ARG A 20 -11.11 -6.02 0.95
CA ARG A 20 -11.50 -5.98 2.36
C ARG A 20 -10.82 -4.82 3.06
N ASP A 21 -11.27 -4.51 4.27
CA ASP A 21 -10.60 -3.55 5.12
C ASP A 21 -9.20 -4.04 5.54
N LEU A 22 -8.29 -3.07 5.64
CA LEU A 22 -6.92 -3.28 6.11
C LEU A 22 -6.90 -3.36 7.64
N THR A 23 -6.09 -4.28 8.17
CA THR A 23 -5.79 -4.33 9.61
C THR A 23 -4.91 -3.16 10.02
N ALA A 24 -4.76 -2.94 11.33
CA ALA A 24 -3.86 -1.91 11.87
C ALA A 24 -2.42 -2.09 11.35
N ASP A 25 -1.91 -3.31 11.34
CA ASP A 25 -0.57 -3.64 10.85
C ASP A 25 -0.41 -3.36 9.34
N GLU A 26 -1.43 -3.68 8.54
CA GLU A 26 -1.44 -3.43 7.10
C GLU A 26 -1.45 -1.91 6.80
N LYS A 27 -2.18 -1.12 7.60
CA LYS A 27 -2.16 0.35 7.49
C LYS A 27 -0.81 0.92 7.89
N ALA A 28 -0.21 0.42 8.97
CA ALA A 28 1.12 0.82 9.40
C ALA A 28 2.18 0.56 8.32
N ALA A 29 2.15 -0.62 7.68
CA ALA A 29 3.06 -0.96 6.58
C ALA A 29 2.89 -0.04 5.36
N VAL A 30 1.65 0.34 5.02
CA VAL A 30 1.38 1.32 3.96
C VAL A 30 1.93 2.70 4.33
N GLY A 31 1.70 3.14 5.56
CA GLY A 31 2.24 4.40 6.08
C GLY A 31 3.77 4.44 6.04
N GLU A 32 4.41 3.36 6.48
CA GLU A 32 5.87 3.24 6.45
C GLU A 32 6.43 3.26 5.04
N ALA A 33 5.82 2.56 4.08
CA ALA A 33 6.23 2.59 2.67
C ALA A 33 6.13 4.00 2.05
N ILE A 34 5.16 4.79 2.47
CA ILE A 34 4.99 6.18 2.05
C ILE A 34 6.06 7.08 2.73
N LEU A 35 6.27 6.91 4.03
CA LEU A 35 7.26 7.67 4.81
C LEU A 35 8.70 7.41 4.38
N GLN A 36 9.03 6.16 4.01
CA GLN A 36 10.35 5.79 3.46
C GLN A 36 10.60 6.40 2.06
N GLY A 37 9.64 7.14 1.49
CA GLY A 37 9.78 7.78 0.19
C GLY A 37 9.68 6.81 -1.00
N SER A 38 9.31 5.55 -0.75
CA SER A 38 9.12 4.55 -1.82
C SER A 38 7.93 4.89 -2.72
N VAL A 39 6.96 5.66 -2.20
CA VAL A 39 5.80 6.14 -2.95
C VAL A 39 5.91 7.66 -3.11
N HIS A 40 6.69 8.11 -4.08
CA HIS A 40 6.83 9.54 -4.42
C HIS A 40 6.02 9.92 -5.68
N PRO A 41 5.71 11.22 -5.91
CA PRO A 41 4.89 11.67 -7.05
C PRO A 41 5.44 11.28 -8.42
N GLY A 42 6.77 11.19 -8.56
CA GLY A 42 7.44 10.72 -9.77
C GLY A 42 7.39 9.20 -10.02
N VAL A 43 6.82 8.41 -9.09
CA VAL A 43 6.62 6.97 -9.30
C VAL A 43 5.31 6.75 -10.06
N ASP A 44 5.37 5.98 -11.14
CA ASP A 44 4.17 5.58 -11.88
C ASP A 44 3.12 4.90 -11.00
N ALA A 45 1.85 5.14 -11.29
CA ALA A 45 0.73 4.60 -10.53
C ALA A 45 0.77 3.06 -10.39
N ARG A 46 1.26 2.34 -11.41
CA ARG A 46 1.46 0.88 -11.36
C ARG A 46 2.56 0.48 -10.37
N ALA A 47 3.68 1.22 -10.37
CA ALA A 47 4.78 0.97 -9.45
C ALA A 47 4.38 1.29 -8.02
N LYS A 48 3.68 2.41 -7.77
CA LYS A 48 3.09 2.74 -6.45
C LYS A 48 2.21 1.60 -5.92
N LYS A 49 1.28 1.09 -6.74
CA LYS A 49 0.44 -0.07 -6.37
C LYS A 49 1.25 -1.32 -6.04
N ARG A 50 2.32 -1.61 -6.77
CA ARG A 50 3.18 -2.77 -6.52
C ARG A 50 3.94 -2.64 -5.19
N ILE A 51 4.43 -1.45 -4.85
CA ILE A 51 5.11 -1.16 -3.59
C ILE A 51 4.15 -1.36 -2.42
N ILE A 52 2.98 -0.73 -2.49
CA ILE A 52 1.90 -0.88 -1.49
C ILE A 52 1.52 -2.35 -1.31
N ARG A 53 1.35 -3.09 -2.41
CA ARG A 53 1.04 -4.53 -2.36
C ARG A 53 2.11 -5.30 -1.60
N LYS A 54 3.39 -5.05 -1.93
CA LYS A 54 4.53 -5.71 -1.30
C LYS A 54 4.61 -5.40 0.19
N ALA A 55 4.37 -4.16 0.61
CA ALA A 55 4.34 -3.75 2.01
C ALA A 55 3.22 -4.45 2.80
N ILE A 56 2.04 -4.62 2.19
CA ILE A 56 0.95 -5.36 2.82
C ILE A 56 1.27 -6.87 2.86
N ASP A 57 1.84 -7.42 1.78
CA ASP A 57 2.23 -8.83 1.74
C ASP A 57 3.38 -9.15 2.72
N SER A 58 4.23 -8.19 3.10
CA SER A 58 5.30 -8.43 4.08
C SER A 58 4.79 -8.60 5.51
N VAL A 59 3.71 -7.90 5.88
CA VAL A 59 3.08 -8.06 7.20
C VAL A 59 2.02 -9.17 7.21
N ARG A 60 1.40 -9.43 6.06
CA ARG A 60 0.41 -10.50 5.91
C ARG A 60 0.57 -11.18 4.57
N PRO A 61 1.49 -12.15 4.46
CA PRO A 61 1.62 -12.94 3.24
C PRO A 61 0.28 -13.62 2.96
N ARG A 62 -0.19 -13.54 1.71
CA ARG A 62 -1.36 -14.34 1.32
C ARG A 62 -1.01 -15.79 1.62
N ILE A 63 -1.83 -16.44 2.45
CA ILE A 63 -1.82 -17.89 2.63
C ILE A 63 -1.96 -18.48 1.22
N GLY A 64 -0.85 -18.91 0.61
CA GLY A 64 -0.76 -19.26 -0.81
C GLY A 64 0.48 -18.76 -1.56
N ALA A 65 1.21 -17.76 -1.05
CA ALA A 65 2.56 -17.44 -1.52
C ALA A 65 3.53 -18.48 -0.92
N ARG A 66 3.47 -19.71 -1.44
CA ARG A 66 4.38 -20.80 -1.08
C ARG A 66 5.73 -20.51 -1.73
N SER A 67 6.77 -20.56 -0.88
CA SER A 67 8.20 -20.85 -1.12
C SER A 67 8.88 -20.24 -2.33
#